data_AF-A0A1Q7UDY5-F1
#
_entry.id   AF-A0A1Q7UDY5-F1
#
_cell.length_a   1.000
_cell.length_b   1.000
_cell.length_c   1.000
_cell.angle_alpha   90.00
_cell.angle_beta   90.00
_cell.angle_gamma   90.00
#
_symmetry.space_group_name_H-M   'P 1'
#
loop_
_entity.id
_entity.type
_entity.pdbx_description
1 polymer ?
#
loop_
_entity_poly.entity_id
_entity_poly.type
_entity_poly.pdbx_seq_one_letter_code
_entity_poly.pdbx_strand_id
1 'polypeptide(L)'
;MKTWTTALLGGAVMVALAAPAGAQEIRQDVKELRQDRRDIRNDRRDIREDRKELKDAVKSGDKDEIKDARKDLRADRKDLRSDRRDRRQDRRELKRDIKDQKQAQ
;
A
#
# COMPACT_ATOMS: atom_id res chain seq x y z
N MET A 1 -48.71 5.30 53.06
CA MET A 1 -49.03 4.77 51.71
C MET A 1 -47.81 5.01 50.83
N LYS A 2 -47.10 3.95 50.41
CA LYS A 2 -45.87 4.03 49.59
C LYS A 2 -46.18 3.37 48.25
N THR A 3 -46.34 4.16 47.19
CA THR A 3 -46.58 3.66 45.83
C THR A 3 -45.25 3.31 45.17
N TRP A 4 -45.08 2.04 44.86
CA TRP A 4 -44.05 1.55 43.95
C TRP A 4 -44.67 1.50 42.56
N THR A 5 -44.14 2.24 41.60
CA THR A 5 -44.49 2.06 40.19
C THR A 5 -43.23 2.14 39.32
N THR A 6 -43.09 1.09 38.55
CA THR A 6 -41.96 0.56 37.80
C THR A 6 -41.68 1.28 36.49
N ALA A 7 -40.45 1.08 36.03
CA ALA A 7 -39.83 1.55 34.80
C ALA A 7 -40.54 1.15 33.48
N LEU A 8 -40.41 1.99 32.46
CA LEU A 8 -40.50 1.65 31.03
C LEU A 8 -39.36 2.41 30.33
N LEU A 9 -38.28 1.75 29.94
CA LEU A 9 -38.08 1.16 28.61
C LEU A 9 -38.24 2.17 27.47
N GLY A 10 -37.13 2.82 27.13
CA GLY A 10 -36.95 3.58 25.88
C GLY A 10 -35.68 3.11 25.19
N GLY A 11 -35.67 1.87 24.70
CA GLY A 11 -34.56 1.34 23.90
C GLY A 11 -34.57 1.97 22.52
N ALA A 12 -33.63 2.89 22.26
CA ALA A 12 -33.37 3.39 20.92
C ALA A 12 -32.62 2.31 20.13
N VAL A 13 -33.33 1.60 19.25
CA VAL A 13 -32.71 0.75 18.23
C VAL A 13 -32.09 1.68 17.18
N MET A 14 -30.81 1.99 17.36
CA MET A 14 -29.97 2.56 16.30
C MET A 14 -29.75 1.48 15.23
N VAL A 15 -30.57 1.48 14.18
CA VAL A 15 -30.28 0.72 12.96
C VAL A 15 -29.16 1.44 12.24
N ALA A 16 -27.91 1.07 12.54
CA ALA A 16 -26.77 1.44 11.73
C ALA A 16 -26.93 0.73 10.37
N LEU A 17 -27.29 1.48 9.32
CA LEU A 17 -27.18 1.00 7.95
C LEU A 17 -25.69 0.69 7.68
N ALA A 18 -25.32 -0.58 7.83
CA ALA A 18 -24.02 -1.07 7.43
C ALA A 18 -23.93 -0.97 5.90
N ALA A 19 -23.16 0.00 5.40
CA ALA A 19 -22.67 -0.05 4.03
C ALA A 19 -21.94 -1.39 3.83
N PRO A 20 -22.01 -2.02 2.63
CA PRO A 20 -21.37 -3.30 2.41
C PRO A 20 -19.86 -3.16 2.66
N ALA A 21 -19.36 -3.83 3.69
CA ALA A 21 -17.99 -3.70 4.19
C ALA A 21 -16.93 -3.78 3.08
N GLY A 22 -17.14 -4.62 2.05
CA GLY A 22 -16.22 -4.78 0.91
C GLY A 22 -16.06 -3.54 0.02
N ALA A 23 -17.05 -2.63 -0.06
CA ALA A 23 -16.91 -1.42 -0.87
C ALA A 23 -15.90 -0.42 -0.26
N GLN A 24 -15.78 -0.43 1.06
CA GLN A 24 -14.85 0.43 1.78
C GLN A 24 -13.42 -0.11 1.71
N GLU A 25 -13.25 -1.43 1.80
CA GLU A 25 -11.97 -2.13 1.63
C GLU A 25 -11.38 -1.92 0.23
N ILE A 26 -12.16 -2.18 -0.83
CA ILE A 26 -11.75 -1.93 -2.23
C ILE A 26 -11.31 -0.48 -2.47
N ARG A 27 -11.93 0.50 -1.79
CA ARG A 27 -11.52 1.91 -1.89
C ARG A 27 -10.17 2.16 -1.22
N GLN A 28 -9.89 1.49 -0.11
CA GLN A 28 -8.60 1.57 0.57
C GLN A 28 -7.51 0.92 -0.30
N ASP A 29 -7.72 -0.28 -0.81
CA ASP A 29 -6.76 -0.98 -1.69
C ASP A 29 -6.41 -0.16 -2.93
N VAL A 30 -7.40 0.49 -3.55
CA VAL A 30 -7.17 1.38 -4.70
C VAL A 30 -6.32 2.59 -4.32
N LYS A 31 -6.47 3.11 -3.11
CA LYS A 31 -5.68 4.23 -2.60
C LYS A 31 -4.24 3.78 -2.32
N GLU A 32 -4.05 2.62 -1.71
CA GLU A 32 -2.73 2.02 -1.46
C GLU A 32 -1.99 1.75 -2.78
N LEU A 33 -2.63 1.11 -3.76
CA LEU A 33 -2.06 0.90 -5.10
C LEU A 33 -1.62 2.20 -5.80
N ARG A 34 -2.30 3.32 -5.53
CA ARG A 34 -1.90 4.63 -6.06
C ARG A 34 -0.66 5.17 -5.34
N GLN A 35 -0.55 4.94 -4.05
CA GLN A 35 0.61 5.27 -3.24
C GLN A 35 1.82 4.44 -3.68
N ASP A 36 1.71 3.12 -3.78
CA ASP A 36 2.79 2.24 -4.25
C ASP A 36 3.29 2.65 -5.64
N ARG A 37 2.37 3.09 -6.51
CA ARG A 37 2.75 3.58 -7.84
C ARG A 37 3.59 4.86 -7.76
N ARG A 38 3.34 5.72 -6.78
CA ARG A 38 4.14 6.92 -6.54
C ARG A 38 5.49 6.55 -5.96
N ASP A 39 5.53 5.62 -5.01
CA ASP A 39 6.76 5.19 -4.35
C ASP A 39 7.69 4.49 -5.36
N ILE A 40 7.18 3.54 -6.15
CA ILE A 40 7.89 2.91 -7.28
C ILE A 40 8.43 3.93 -8.30
N ARG A 41 7.78 5.09 -8.44
CA ARG A 41 8.29 6.15 -9.32
C ARG A 41 9.47 6.87 -8.68
N ASN A 42 9.43 7.10 -7.38
CA ASN A 42 10.52 7.69 -6.61
C ASN A 42 11.74 6.75 -6.60
N ASP A 43 11.59 5.45 -6.29
CA ASP A 43 12.73 4.52 -6.29
C ASP A 43 13.37 4.40 -7.69
N ARG A 44 12.55 4.52 -8.75
CA ARG A 44 13.08 4.58 -10.12
C ARG A 44 13.87 5.85 -10.42
N ARG A 45 13.60 6.94 -9.72
CA ARG A 45 14.38 8.18 -9.80
C ARG A 45 15.67 7.99 -9.03
N ASP A 46 15.61 7.45 -7.83
CA ASP A 46 16.77 7.26 -6.95
C ASP A 46 17.79 6.31 -7.62
N ILE A 47 17.34 5.18 -8.18
CA ILE A 47 18.17 4.28 -9.01
C ILE A 47 18.84 4.99 -10.21
N ARG A 48 18.22 6.03 -10.77
CA ARG A 48 18.86 6.79 -11.86
C ARG A 48 19.93 7.72 -11.32
N GLU A 49 19.74 8.27 -10.13
CA GLU A 49 20.72 9.11 -9.42
C GLU A 49 21.93 8.24 -9.01
N ASP A 50 21.72 7.10 -8.34
CA ASP A 50 22.75 6.10 -8.03
C ASP A 50 23.55 5.66 -9.26
N ARG A 51 22.87 5.49 -10.40
CA ARG A 51 23.55 5.10 -11.63
C ARG A 51 24.48 6.20 -12.16
N LYS A 52 24.14 7.47 -11.92
CA LYS A 52 25.03 8.59 -12.24
C LYS A 52 26.20 8.62 -11.28
N GLU A 53 25.96 8.47 -9.99
CA GLU A 53 27.02 8.40 -8.97
C GLU A 53 28.00 7.28 -9.26
N LEU A 54 27.50 6.07 -9.57
CA LEU A 54 28.35 4.97 -10.01
C LEU A 54 29.16 5.31 -11.27
N LYS A 55 28.56 6.04 -12.22
CA LYS A 55 29.28 6.46 -13.43
C LYS A 55 30.40 7.45 -13.09
N ASP A 56 30.17 8.34 -12.14
CA ASP A 56 31.16 9.34 -11.74
C ASP A 56 32.25 8.74 -10.86
N ALA A 57 31.93 7.82 -9.95
CA ALA A 57 32.90 6.99 -9.22
C ALA A 57 33.76 6.14 -10.17
N VAL A 58 33.16 5.59 -11.23
CA VAL A 58 33.94 4.87 -12.26
C VAL A 58 34.92 5.80 -13.00
N LYS A 59 34.59 7.08 -13.16
CA LYS A 59 35.51 8.06 -13.76
C LYS A 59 36.60 8.51 -12.79
N SER A 60 36.28 8.65 -11.49
CA SER A 60 37.27 8.99 -10.46
C SER A 60 38.33 7.90 -10.34
N GLY A 61 37.95 6.64 -10.62
CA GLY A 61 38.83 5.49 -10.57
C GLY A 61 39.02 4.94 -9.15
N ASP A 62 38.29 5.49 -8.17
CA ASP A 62 38.29 5.02 -6.81
C ASP A 62 37.52 3.69 -6.72
N LYS A 63 38.23 2.61 -6.39
CA LYS A 63 37.67 1.27 -6.35
C LYS A 63 36.68 1.07 -5.20
N ASP A 64 36.88 1.77 -4.08
CA ASP A 64 36.02 1.65 -2.91
C ASP A 64 34.71 2.41 -3.17
N GLU A 65 34.79 3.62 -3.73
CA GLU A 65 33.62 4.40 -4.14
C GLU A 65 32.77 3.65 -5.19
N ILE A 66 33.41 3.01 -6.18
CA ILE A 66 32.72 2.16 -7.17
C ILE A 66 32.02 0.96 -6.51
N LYS A 67 32.66 0.37 -5.50
CA LYS A 67 32.11 -0.81 -4.81
C LYS A 67 30.88 -0.43 -3.99
N ASP A 68 30.93 0.69 -3.29
CA ASP A 68 29.82 1.19 -2.49
C ASP A 68 28.66 1.62 -3.39
N ALA A 69 28.90 2.43 -4.43
CA ALA A 69 27.87 2.81 -5.40
C ALA A 69 27.23 1.59 -6.12
N ARG A 70 28.00 0.50 -6.34
CA ARG A 70 27.44 -0.76 -6.87
C ARG A 70 26.55 -1.48 -5.87
N LYS A 71 26.90 -1.43 -4.59
CA LYS A 71 26.15 -2.09 -3.51
C LYS A 71 24.80 -1.40 -3.33
N ASP A 72 24.79 -0.08 -3.32
CA ASP A 72 23.59 0.73 -3.13
C ASP A 72 22.64 0.55 -4.32
N LEU A 73 23.16 0.71 -5.56
CA LEU A 73 22.38 0.43 -6.78
C LEU A 73 21.81 -1.00 -6.83
N ARG A 74 22.49 -1.97 -6.20
CA ARG A 74 22.00 -3.36 -6.12
C ARG A 74 20.89 -3.50 -5.08
N ALA A 75 21.00 -2.83 -3.94
CA ALA A 75 19.97 -2.80 -2.90
C ALA A 75 18.68 -2.19 -3.45
N ASP A 76 18.75 -0.99 -4.02
CA ASP A 76 17.59 -0.28 -4.57
C ASP A 76 16.89 -1.08 -5.68
N ARG A 77 17.66 -1.75 -6.54
CA ARG A 77 17.08 -2.64 -7.57
C ARG A 77 16.35 -3.84 -6.98
N LYS A 78 16.83 -4.36 -5.85
CA LYS A 78 16.20 -5.49 -5.14
C LYS A 78 14.89 -5.03 -4.50
N ASP A 79 14.89 -3.86 -3.88
CA ASP A 79 13.72 -3.31 -3.20
C ASP A 79 12.63 -2.96 -4.22
N LEU A 80 12.97 -2.22 -5.28
CA LEU A 80 12.06 -1.96 -6.40
C LEU A 80 11.51 -3.22 -7.07
N ARG A 81 12.25 -4.34 -7.05
CA ARG A 81 11.77 -5.63 -7.56
C ARG A 81 10.71 -6.23 -6.63
N SER A 82 10.91 -6.11 -5.32
CA SER A 82 9.97 -6.56 -4.29
C SER A 82 8.68 -5.75 -4.35
N ASP A 83 8.76 -4.42 -4.36
CA ASP A 83 7.57 -3.55 -4.42
C ASP A 83 6.73 -3.80 -5.67
N ARG A 84 7.39 -4.08 -6.81
CA ARG A 84 6.69 -4.45 -8.04
C ARG A 84 5.99 -5.79 -7.96
N ARG A 85 6.53 -6.74 -7.19
CA ARG A 85 5.92 -8.05 -6.96
C ARG A 85 4.69 -7.90 -6.07
N ASP A 86 4.82 -7.15 -5.00
CA ASP A 86 3.78 -6.96 -4.00
C ASP A 86 2.60 -6.20 -4.61
N ARG A 87 2.85 -5.04 -5.26
CA ARG A 87 1.82 -4.32 -6.03
C ARG A 87 1.13 -5.17 -7.10
N ARG A 88 1.83 -6.17 -7.67
CA ARG A 88 1.21 -7.09 -8.65
C ARG A 88 0.27 -8.07 -7.96
N GLN A 89 0.62 -8.52 -6.76
CA GLN A 89 -0.21 -9.37 -5.92
C GLN A 89 -1.44 -8.59 -5.43
N ASP A 90 -1.27 -7.40 -4.87
CA ASP A 90 -2.39 -6.58 -4.33
C ASP A 90 -3.40 -6.27 -5.44
N ARG A 91 -2.90 -5.93 -6.65
CA ARG A 91 -3.78 -5.73 -7.81
C ARG A 91 -4.55 -6.99 -8.21
N ARG A 92 -4.01 -8.20 -7.99
CA ARG A 92 -4.73 -9.46 -8.26
C ARG A 92 -5.78 -9.73 -7.21
N GLU A 93 -5.47 -9.45 -5.95
CA GLU A 93 -6.38 -9.59 -4.80
C GLU A 93 -7.57 -8.63 -4.98
N LEU A 94 -7.31 -7.34 -5.16
CA LEU A 94 -8.33 -6.34 -5.48
C LEU A 94 -9.25 -6.75 -6.64
N LYS A 95 -8.69 -7.39 -7.68
CA LYS A 95 -9.49 -7.86 -8.82
C LYS A 95 -10.42 -9.02 -8.42
N ARG A 96 -9.99 -9.90 -7.52
CA ARG A 96 -10.83 -10.97 -6.96
C ARG A 96 -11.92 -10.35 -6.07
N ASP A 97 -11.57 -9.43 -5.18
CA ASP A 97 -12.53 -8.81 -4.26
C ASP A 97 -13.63 -8.06 -5.01
N ILE A 98 -13.27 -7.32 -6.06
CA ILE A 98 -14.25 -6.68 -6.96
C ILE A 98 -15.14 -7.71 -7.65
N LYS A 99 -14.62 -8.89 -8.01
CA LYS A 99 -15.42 -9.94 -8.66
C LYS A 99 -16.38 -10.58 -7.65
N ASP A 100 -15.90 -10.90 -6.47
CA ASP A 100 -16.68 -11.57 -5.42
C ASP A 100 -17.77 -10.63 -4.91
N GLN A 101 -17.46 -9.34 -4.73
CA GLN A 101 -18.46 -8.32 -4.40
C GLN A 101 -19.56 -8.22 -5.46
N LYS A 102 -19.22 -8.31 -6.75
CA LYS A 102 -20.21 -8.30 -7.85
C LYS A 102 -21.08 -9.56 -7.88
N GLN A 103 -20.58 -10.69 -7.38
CA GLN A 103 -21.33 -11.94 -7.32
C GLN A 103 -22.23 -12.03 -6.08
N ALA A 104 -21.90 -11.27 -5.04
CA ALA A 104 -22.69 -11.17 -3.81
C ALA A 104 -23.83 -10.13 -3.87
N GLN A 105 -23.92 -9.36 -4.96
CA GLN A 105 -25.01 -8.43 -5.27
C GLN A 105 -25.97 -9.05 -6.28
#